data_AF-X1RFJ6-F1
#
_entry.id   AF-X1RFJ6-F1
#
_cell.length_a   1.000
_cell.length_b   1.000
_cell.length_c   1.000
_cell.angle_alpha   90.00
_cell.angle_beta   90.00
_cell.angle_gamma   90.00
#
_symmetry.space_group_name_H-M   'P 1'
#
loop_
_entity.id
_entity.type
_entity.pdbx_description
1 polymer ?
#
loop_
_entity_poly.entity_id
_entity_poly.type
_entity_poly.pdbx_seq_one_letter_code
_entity_poly.pdbx_strand_id
1 'polypeptide(L)'
;MKMLEQRINDRAFLGLIRKWLKAGILEEDGRVVYPVTGTPQGGVVSAVLANIYLHYALDLWFEKVVKPRCNGDVMLMRFADD
;
A
#
# COMPACT_ATOMS: atom_id res chain seq x y z
N MET A 1 5.25 -7.69 0.63
CA MET A 1 6.67 -7.28 0.65
C MET A 1 7.38 -7.34 -0.69
N LYS A 2 7.07 -8.28 -1.60
CA LYS A 2 7.73 -8.36 -2.92
C LYS A 2 7.87 -7.03 -3.67
N MET A 3 6.86 -6.16 -3.60
CA MET A 3 6.88 -4.82 -4.23
C MET A 3 7.88 -3.85 -3.59
N LEU A 4 8.03 -3.87 -2.26
CA LEU A 4 9.02 -3.07 -1.53
C LEU A 4 10.43 -3.61 -1.74
N GLU A 5 10.57 -4.93 -1.75
CA GLU A 5 11.83 -5.64 -1.99
C GLU A 5 12.44 -5.33 -3.36
N GLN A 6 11.66 -4.84 -4.33
CA GLN A 6 12.21 -4.39 -5.63
C GLN A 6 13.10 -3.14 -5.53
N ARG A 7 12.89 -2.30 -4.50
CA ARG A 7 13.62 -1.03 -4.33
C ARG A 7 14.34 -0.90 -3.00
N ILE A 8 14.01 -1.73 -2.02
CA ILE A 8 14.56 -1.70 -0.67
C ILE A 8 15.29 -3.03 -0.42
N ASN A 9 16.62 -2.97 -0.31
CA ASN A 9 17.45 -4.11 0.07
C ASN A 9 17.68 -4.25 1.59
N ASP A 10 17.24 -3.25 2.37
CA ASP A 10 17.36 -3.29 3.84
C ASP A 10 16.35 -4.28 4.45
N ARG A 11 16.87 -5.45 4.84
CA ARG A 11 16.07 -6.52 5.46
C ARG A 11 15.56 -6.16 6.86
N ALA A 12 16.27 -5.32 7.62
CA ALA A 12 15.84 -4.91 8.95
C ALA A 12 14.66 -3.92 8.84
N PHE A 13 14.76 -2.97 7.91
CA PHE A 13 13.68 -2.03 7.61
C PHE A 13 12.42 -2.74 7.07
N LEU A 14 12.59 -3.69 6.14
CA LEU A 14 11.48 -4.54 5.69
C LEU A 14 10.88 -5.37 6.83
N GLY A 15 11.70 -5.81 7.78
CA GLY A 15 11.27 -6.49 9.00
C GLY A 15 10.42 -5.59 9.89
N LEU A 16 10.81 -4.32 10.06
CA LEU A 16 10.05 -3.33 10.83
C LEU A 16 8.68 -3.06 10.19
N ILE A 17 8.63 -2.82 8.88
CA ILE A 17 7.37 -2.63 8.15
C ILE A 17 6.46 -3.86 8.30
N ARG A 18 7.03 -5.08 8.21
CA ARG A 18 6.27 -6.32 8.39
C ARG A 18 5.72 -6.46 9.80
N LYS A 19 6.45 -6.02 10.83
CA LYS A 19 5.98 -6.00 12.22
C LYS A 19 4.88 -4.95 12.41
N TRP A 20 5.03 -3.75 11.83
CA TRP A 20 4.00 -2.70 11.86
C TRP A 20 2.71 -3.12 11.17
N LEU A 21 2.78 -3.80 10.02
CA LEU A 21 1.60 -4.35 9.33
C LEU A 21 0.88 -5.45 10.12
N LYS A 22 1.57 -6.13 11.04
CA LYS A 22 1.02 -7.19 11.88
C LYS A 22 0.69 -6.74 13.29
N ALA A 23 1.08 -5.52 13.65
CA ALA A 23 0.75 -4.97 14.95
C ALA A 23 -0.77 -4.82 15.03
N GLY A 24 -1.39 -5.50 15.99
CA GLY A 24 -2.82 -5.36 16.25
C GLY A 24 -3.15 -3.93 16.67
N ILE A 25 -4.35 -3.48 16.32
CA ILE A 25 -4.88 -2.22 16.84
C ILE A 25 -5.16 -2.47 18.31
N LEU A 26 -4.54 -1.69 19.19
CA LEU A 26 -4.96 -1.62 20.58
C LEU A 26 -6.12 -0.63 20.61
N GLU A 27 -7.34 -1.14 20.79
CA GLU A 27 -8.50 -0.28 21.01
C GLU A 27 -8.44 0.35 22.42
N GLU A 28 -9.14 1.47 22.62
CA GLU A 28 -9.12 2.25 23.88
C GLU A 28 -9.55 1.42 25.11
N ASP A 29 -10.22 0.29 24.89
CA ASP A 29 -10.66 -0.66 25.92
C ASP A 29 -9.61 -1.74 26.28
N GLY A 30 -8.40 -1.66 25.71
CA GLY A 30 -7.29 -2.59 25.98
C GLY A 30 -7.36 -3.90 25.21
N ARG A 31 -8.28 -4.05 24.25
CA ARG A 31 -8.37 -5.24 23.40
C ARG A 31 -7.48 -5.10 22.17
N VAL A 32 -6.71 -6.15 21.90
CA VAL A 32 -5.91 -6.26 20.68
C VAL A 32 -6.79 -6.89 19.61
N VAL A 33 -7.28 -6.08 18.67
CA VAL A 33 -8.08 -6.54 17.55
C VAL A 33 -7.16 -6.81 16.35
N TYR A 34 -7.24 -8.03 15.81
CA TYR A 34 -6.64 -8.38 14.53
C TYR A 34 -7.72 -8.24 13.45
N PRO A 35 -7.79 -7.11 12.72
CA PRO A 35 -8.81 -6.96 11.68
C PRO A 35 -8.61 -8.04 10.60
N VAL A 36 -9.65 -8.84 10.38
CA VAL A 36 -9.67 -9.93 9.37
C VAL A 36 -9.71 -9.34 7.94
N THR A 37 -10.12 -8.08 7.80
CA THR A 37 -10.17 -7.33 6.54
C THR A 37 -10.10 -5.83 6.81
N GLY A 38 -9.21 -5.13 6.09
CA GLY A 38 -8.97 -3.70 6.26
C GLY A 38 -7.74 -3.41 7.13
N THR A 39 -6.85 -2.54 6.61
CA THR A 39 -5.73 -1.99 7.37
C THR A 39 -6.31 -1.11 8.49
N PRO A 40 -5.77 -1.13 9.71
CA PRO A 40 -6.04 -0.10 10.71
C PRO A 40 -5.89 1.30 10.09
N GLN A 41 -6.97 2.07 10.01
CA GLN A 41 -6.84 3.51 9.72
C GLN A 41 -6.09 4.11 10.91
N GLY A 42 -4.81 4.46 10.74
CA GLY A 42 -4.04 5.12 11.81
C GLY A 42 -2.54 4.84 11.87
N GLY A 43 -1.97 3.95 11.07
CA GLY A 43 -0.51 3.87 10.94
C GLY A 43 -0.01 4.89 9.91
N VAL A 44 0.85 5.85 10.25
CA VAL A 44 1.42 6.84 9.29
C VAL A 44 2.00 6.18 8.01
N VAL A 45 2.43 4.93 8.13
CA VAL A 45 3.00 4.14 7.02
C VAL A 45 1.94 3.46 6.15
N SER A 46 0.67 3.35 6.57
CA SER A 46 -0.38 2.71 5.77
C SER A 46 -0.63 3.42 4.44
N ALA A 47 -0.71 4.75 4.45
CA ALA A 47 -0.87 5.56 3.23
C ALA A 47 0.30 5.36 2.26
N VAL A 48 1.53 5.28 2.78
CA VAL A 48 2.74 5.02 1.97
C VAL A 48 2.69 3.61 1.36
N LEU A 49 2.34 2.60 2.14
CA LEU A 49 2.25 1.23 1.67
C LEU A 49 1.12 1.02 0.65
N ALA A 50 -0.02 1.67 0.88
CA ALA A 50 -1.15 1.68 -0.04
C ALA A 50 -0.71 2.25 -1.40
N ASN A 51 -0.05 3.41 -1.41
CA ASN A 51 0.48 4.01 -2.64
C ASN A 51 1.48 3.10 -3.37
N ILE A 52 2.37 2.44 -2.64
CA ILE A 52 3.33 1.50 -3.26
C ILE A 52 2.60 0.31 -3.88
N TYR A 53 1.63 -0.28 -3.18
CA TYR A 53 0.81 -1.35 -3.75
C TYR A 53 0.07 -0.89 -5.02
N LEU A 54 -0.55 0.28 -4.91
CA LEU A 54 -1.35 0.89 -5.95
C LEU A 54 -0.52 1.23 -7.20
N HIS A 55 0.76 1.56 -7.05
CA HIS A 55 1.67 1.74 -8.18
C HIS A 55 1.78 0.48 -9.05
N TYR A 56 2.02 -0.67 -8.42
CA TYR A 56 2.19 -1.92 -9.17
C TYR A 56 0.87 -2.50 -9.66
N ALA A 57 -0.18 -2.40 -8.86
CA ALA A 57 -1.49 -2.97 -9.20
C ALA A 57 -2.27 -2.14 -10.21
N LEU A 58 -2.19 -0.80 -10.13
CA LEU A 58 -3.01 0.09 -10.96
C LEU A 58 -2.19 0.95 -11.92
N ASP A 59 -1.13 1.64 -11.49
CA ASP A 59 -0.41 2.57 -12.39
C ASP A 59 0.26 1.81 -13.55
N LEU A 60 0.98 0.73 -13.23
CA LEU A 60 1.63 -0.09 -14.24
C LEU A 60 0.63 -0.80 -15.16
N TRP A 61 -0.52 -1.20 -14.63
CA TRP A 61 -1.59 -1.77 -15.45
C TRP A 61 -2.17 -0.72 -16.40
N PHE A 62 -2.45 0.47 -15.90
CA PHE A 62 -2.98 1.58 -16.68
C PHE A 62 -2.01 1.96 -17.83
N GLU A 63 -0.73 2.14 -17.52
CA GLU A 63 0.29 2.48 -18.51
C GLU A 63 0.51 1.39 -19.56
N LYS A 64 0.48 0.10 -19.17
CA LYS A 64 0.79 -1.02 -20.09
C LYS A 64 -0.42 -1.55 -20.85
N VAL A 65 -1.63 -1.40 -20.31
CA VAL A 65 -2.83 -2.05 -20.85
C VAL A 65 -3.84 -1.03 -21.35
N VAL A 66 -4.12 0.02 -20.57
CA VAL A 66 -5.17 0.98 -20.89
C VAL A 66 -4.67 2.00 -21.91
N LYS A 67 -3.56 2.67 -21.60
CA LYS A 67 -3.01 3.75 -22.43
C LYS A 67 -2.73 3.34 -23.88
N PRO A 68 -2.16 2.16 -24.19
CA PRO A 68 -1.93 1.75 -25.58
C PRO A 68 -3.20 1.40 -26.37
N ARG A 69 -4.35 1.25 -25.69
CA ARG A 69 -5.64 0.87 -26.31
C ARG A 69 -6.57 2.07 -26.54
N CYS A 70 -6.17 3.26 -26.11
CA CYS A 70 -6.94 4.48 -26.27
C CYS A 70 -6.36 5.34 -27.40
N ASN A 71 -7.23 5.95 -28.21
CA ASN A 71 -6.82 7.00 -29.13
C ASN A 71 -6.97 8.36 -28.42
N GLY A 72 -5.85 9.03 -28.15
CA GLY A 72 -5.79 10.34 -27.49
C GLY A 72 -5.09 10.31 -26.13
N ASP A 73 -5.03 11.47 -25.48
CA ASP A 73 -4.38 11.61 -24.16
C ASP A 73 -5.26 11.02 -23.05
N VAL A 74 -4.68 10.12 -22.24
CA VAL A 74 -5.35 9.50 -21.11
C VAL A 74 -4.53 9.74 -19.84
N MET A 75 -5.20 10.20 -18.78
CA MET A 75 -4.60 10.53 -17.50
C MET A 75 -5.26 9.76 -16.36
N LEU A 76 -4.45 9.20 -15.46
CA LEU A 76 -4.87 8.61 -14.19
C LEU A 76 -4.48 9.55 -13.05
N MET A 77 -5.45 9.96 -12.22
CA MET A 77 -5.23 10.81 -11.04
C MET A 77 -5.66 10.08 -9.77
N ARG A 78 -4.89 10.23 -8.69
CA ARG A 78 -5.07 9.49 -7.43
C ARG A 78 -4.86 10.41 -6.24
N PHE A 79 -5.70 10.28 -5.23
CA PHE A 79 -5.55 10.96 -3.94
C PHE A 79 -5.10 9.95 -2.90
N ALA A 80 -4.13 10.34 -2.08
CA ALA A 80 -3.46 9.45 -1.12
C ALA A 80 -4.21 9.28 0.21
N ASP A 81 -5.35 9.95 0.36
CA ASP A 81 -5.96 10.27 1.67
C ASP A 81 -7.44 9.87 1.79
N ASP A 82 -8.04 9.26 0.75
CA ASP A 82 -9.45 8.82 0.74
C ASP A 82 -9.56 7.30 0.54
#